data_AF-A0A1Q9HN19-F1
#
_entry.id   AF-A0A1Q9HN19-F1
#
_cell.length_a   1.000
_cell.length_b   1.000
_cell.length_c   1.000
_cell.angle_alpha   90.00
_cell.angle_beta   90.00
_cell.angle_gamma   90.00
#
_symmetry.space_group_name_H-M   'P 1'
#
loop_
_entity.id
_entity.type
_entity.pdbx_description
1 polymer ?
#
loop_
_entity_poly.entity_id
_entity_poly.type
_entity_poly.pdbx_seq_one_letter_code
_entity_poly.pdbx_strand_id
1 'polypeptide(L)'
;MSVNHTPPSTYILRELHDVTVPESVSWLPQTIGWKLLAVVLVVLLILLLAKLVRRWWINRYRQEALISLSQLDIDDPQMPYQVFSVLKIVLVHLDSHHRSLHGAAFLRALEHYTSSTDKVVKSMPKDWLESLINPTVELCQEERAVLMNCATLWLKRHQNKPSVSRGGYE
;
A
#
# COMPACT_ATOMS: atom_id res chain seq x y z
N MET A 1 -77.19 -34.45 -13.47
CA MET A 1 -76.67 -35.17 -14.66
C MET A 1 -75.61 -34.28 -15.31
N SER A 2 -74.33 -34.52 -15.04
CA SER A 2 -73.23 -33.79 -15.67
C SER A 2 -72.91 -34.43 -17.03
N VAL A 3 -73.04 -33.67 -18.10
CA VAL A 3 -72.71 -34.10 -19.45
C VAL A 3 -71.19 -34.04 -19.61
N ASN A 4 -70.55 -35.19 -19.81
CA ASN A 4 -69.13 -35.26 -20.18
C ASN A 4 -68.99 -34.86 -21.66
N HIS A 5 -68.42 -33.69 -21.91
CA HIS A 5 -68.02 -33.28 -23.26
C HIS A 5 -66.67 -33.93 -23.58
N THR A 6 -66.69 -35.07 -24.27
CA THR A 6 -65.49 -35.58 -24.94
C THR A 6 -65.15 -34.64 -26.10
N PRO A 7 -63.97 -34.01 -26.11
CA PRO A 7 -63.58 -33.16 -27.23
C PRO A 7 -63.55 -33.99 -28.53
N PRO A 8 -63.96 -33.41 -29.66
CA PRO A 8 -63.94 -34.12 -30.94
C PRO A 8 -62.50 -34.56 -31.25
N SER A 9 -62.33 -35.85 -31.50
CA SER A 9 -61.06 -36.45 -31.91
C SER A 9 -60.75 -36.06 -33.35
N THR A 10 -60.43 -34.79 -33.57
CA THR A 10 -60.05 -34.26 -34.88
C THR A 10 -58.72 -34.90 -35.28
N TYR A 11 -58.66 -35.45 -36.50
CA TYR A 11 -57.48 -36.13 -37.07
C TYR A 11 -56.15 -35.33 -36.92
N ILE A 12 -56.26 -34.01 -36.77
CA ILE A 12 -55.17 -33.07 -36.50
C ILE A 12 -54.34 -33.45 -35.25
N LEU A 13 -54.95 -34.01 -34.21
CA LEU A 13 -54.21 -34.38 -32.98
C LEU A 13 -53.50 -35.73 -33.08
N ARG A 14 -53.84 -36.56 -34.07
CA ARG A 14 -53.23 -37.89 -34.26
C ARG A 14 -51.88 -37.83 -34.97
N GLU A 15 -51.60 -36.72 -35.65
CA GLU A 15 -50.33 -36.44 -36.30
C GLU A 15 -49.38 -35.57 -35.47
N LEU A 16 -49.75 -35.22 -34.21
CA LEU A 16 -48.77 -34.70 -33.28
C LEU A 16 -47.82 -35.82 -32.87
N HIS A 17 -46.77 -35.96 -33.66
CA HIS A 17 -45.58 -36.72 -33.33
C HIS A 17 -45.01 -36.12 -32.04
N ASP A 18 -44.80 -36.96 -31.02
CA ASP A 18 -44.19 -36.56 -29.76
C ASP A 18 -42.80 -35.98 -30.08
N VAL A 19 -42.66 -34.66 -29.95
CA VAL A 19 -41.42 -33.97 -30.26
C VAL A 19 -40.43 -34.38 -29.18
N THR A 20 -39.50 -35.27 -29.51
CA THR A 20 -38.38 -35.62 -28.63
C THR A 20 -37.72 -34.33 -28.16
N VAL A 21 -37.83 -34.06 -26.86
CA VAL A 21 -37.21 -32.89 -26.25
C VAL A 21 -35.72 -32.98 -26.56
N PRO A 22 -35.12 -32.00 -27.27
CA PRO A 22 -33.70 -32.07 -27.59
C PRO A 22 -32.92 -32.16 -26.29
N GLU A 23 -31.93 -33.05 -26.24
CA GLU A 23 -31.03 -33.11 -25.09
C GLU A 23 -30.54 -31.71 -24.77
N SER A 24 -30.55 -31.35 -23.49
CA SER A 24 -30.22 -30.00 -23.05
C SER A 24 -28.85 -29.62 -23.60
N VAL A 25 -28.84 -28.57 -24.43
CA VAL A 25 -27.61 -28.07 -25.04
C VAL A 25 -26.64 -27.77 -23.91
N SER A 26 -25.50 -28.46 -23.92
CA SER A 26 -24.49 -28.28 -22.88
C SER A 26 -24.01 -26.83 -22.94
N TRP A 27 -24.37 -26.04 -21.94
CA TRP A 27 -24.01 -24.62 -21.81
C TRP A 27 -22.51 -24.41 -21.55
N LEU A 28 -21.73 -25.49 -21.42
CA LEU A 28 -20.28 -25.46 -21.33
C LEU A 28 -19.70 -25.58 -22.74
N PRO A 29 -19.07 -24.53 -23.27
CA PRO A 29 -18.53 -24.60 -24.62
C PRO A 29 -17.36 -25.59 -24.63
N GLN A 30 -17.46 -26.62 -25.45
CA GLN A 30 -16.41 -27.63 -25.68
C GLN A 30 -15.25 -27.08 -26.52
N THR A 31 -14.86 -25.82 -26.28
CA THR A 31 -13.80 -25.14 -27.02
C THR A 31 -12.64 -24.82 -26.09
N ILE A 32 -11.42 -24.99 -26.61
CA ILE A 32 -10.16 -24.70 -25.91
C ILE A 32 -10.09 -23.26 -25.40
N GLY A 33 -10.90 -22.35 -25.94
CA GLY A 33 -10.98 -20.95 -25.54
C GLY A 33 -11.21 -20.73 -24.04
N TRP A 34 -12.04 -21.54 -23.36
CA TRP A 34 -12.24 -21.39 -21.91
C TRP A 34 -11.05 -21.84 -21.09
N LYS A 35 -10.32 -22.87 -21.54
CA LYS A 35 -9.07 -23.29 -20.90
C LYS A 35 -8.02 -22.20 -21.04
N LEU A 36 -7.92 -21.60 -22.23
CA LEU A 36 -7.02 -20.47 -22.47
C LEU A 36 -7.40 -19.26 -21.60
N LEU A 37 -8.70 -18.94 -21.51
CA LEU A 37 -9.21 -17.87 -20.67
C LEU A 37 -8.91 -18.12 -19.19
N ALA A 38 -9.12 -19.35 -18.71
CA ALA A 38 -8.77 -19.74 -17.35
C ALA A 38 -7.27 -19.57 -17.08
N VAL A 39 -6.40 -19.99 -18.00
CA VAL A 39 -4.94 -19.79 -17.88
C VAL A 39 -4.60 -18.31 -17.82
N VAL A 40 -5.18 -17.48 -18.70
CA VAL A 40 -4.96 -16.02 -18.68
C VAL A 40 -5.41 -15.42 -17.35
N LEU A 41 -6.58 -15.81 -16.84
CA LEU A 41 -7.10 -15.35 -15.55
C LEU A 41 -6.17 -15.73 -14.40
N VAL A 42 -5.65 -16.97 -14.39
CA VAL A 42 -4.69 -17.45 -13.38
C VAL A 42 -3.39 -16.65 -13.44
N VAL A 43 -2.85 -16.38 -14.64
CA VAL A 43 -1.65 -15.56 -14.80
C VAL A 43 -1.88 -14.14 -14.27
N LEU A 44 -3.02 -13.52 -14.60
CA LEU A 44 -3.38 -12.20 -14.07
C LEU A 44 -3.48 -12.22 -12.54
N LEU A 45 -4.11 -13.25 -11.96
CA LEU A 45 -4.22 -13.40 -10.51
C LEU A 45 -2.84 -13.51 -9.86
N ILE A 46 -1.92 -14.31 -10.41
CA ILE A 46 -0.55 -14.45 -9.92
C ILE A 46 0.19 -13.10 -9.98
N LEU A 47 0.05 -12.35 -11.07
CA LEU A 47 0.67 -11.03 -11.20
C LEU A 47 0.11 -10.02 -10.19
N LEU A 48 -1.19 -10.07 -9.92
CA LEU A 48 -1.83 -9.22 -8.91
C LEU A 48 -1.35 -9.59 -7.50
N LEU A 49 -1.34 -10.87 -7.15
CA LEU A 49 -0.82 -11.39 -5.88
C LEU A 49 0.64 -10.99 -5.69
N ALA A 50 1.49 -11.20 -6.70
CA ALA A 50 2.90 -10.82 -6.65
C ALA A 50 3.08 -9.31 -6.42
N LYS A 51 2.27 -8.46 -7.07
CA LYS A 51 2.28 -7.01 -6.82
C LYS A 51 1.85 -6.65 -5.41
N LEU A 52 0.81 -7.31 -4.87
CA LEU A 52 0.35 -7.10 -3.50
C LEU A 52 1.41 -7.51 -2.49
N VAL A 53 1.99 -8.69 -2.65
CA VAL A 53 3.04 -9.22 -1.78
C VAL A 53 4.26 -8.31 -1.82
N ARG A 54 4.72 -7.89 -3.00
CA ARG A 54 5.84 -6.93 -3.11
C ARG A 54 5.53 -5.62 -2.41
N ARG A 55 4.32 -5.06 -2.56
CA ARG A 55 3.91 -3.85 -1.84
C ARG A 55 3.90 -4.06 -0.34
N TRP A 56 3.44 -5.22 0.13
CA TRP A 56 3.40 -5.55 1.55
C TRP A 56 4.80 -5.69 2.15
N TRP A 57 5.70 -6.42 1.47
CA TRP A 57 7.11 -6.56 1.86
C TRP A 57 7.82 -5.20 1.93
N ILE A 58 7.59 -4.35 0.93
CA ILE A 58 8.17 -3.00 0.92
C ILE A 58 7.56 -2.14 2.05
N ASN A 59 6.35 -2.41 2.55
CA ASN A 59 5.80 -1.63 3.66
C ASN A 59 6.16 -2.18 5.05
N ARG A 60 6.81 -3.35 5.13
CA ARG A 60 7.15 -3.98 6.41
C ARG A 60 8.13 -3.14 7.23
N TYR A 61 9.19 -2.63 6.59
CA TYR A 61 10.16 -1.78 7.28
C TYR A 61 9.50 -0.52 7.88
N ARG A 62 8.46 0.01 7.22
CA ARG A 62 7.70 1.17 7.71
C ARG A 62 6.94 0.84 8.99
N GLN A 63 6.32 -0.33 9.03
CA GLN A 63 5.62 -0.80 10.23
C GLN A 63 6.59 -1.01 11.38
N GLU A 64 7.73 -1.64 11.14
CA GLU A 64 8.77 -1.84 12.15
C GLU A 64 9.31 -0.50 12.70
N ALA A 65 9.54 0.48 11.82
CA ALA A 65 9.95 1.82 12.23
C ALA A 65 8.86 2.55 13.04
N LEU A 66 7.59 2.45 12.63
CA LEU A 66 6.47 3.05 13.37
C LEU A 66 6.26 2.42 14.75
N ILE A 67 6.42 1.09 14.86
CA ILE A 67 6.35 0.37 16.13
C ILE A 67 7.48 0.85 17.03
N SER A 68 8.71 0.90 16.51
CA SER A 68 9.88 1.38 17.26
C SER A 68 9.67 2.81 17.77
N LEU A 69 9.12 3.69 16.92
CA LEU A 69 8.83 5.08 17.28
C LEU A 69 7.72 5.20 18.35
N SER A 70 6.71 4.32 18.31
CA SER A 70 5.60 4.31 19.28
C SER A 70 5.98 3.79 20.67
N GLN A 71 7.11 3.09 20.77
CA GLN A 71 7.63 2.56 22.04
C GLN A 71 8.51 3.57 22.78
N LEU A 72 8.84 4.70 22.15
CA LEU A 72 9.70 5.70 22.75
C LEU A 72 8.90 6.55 23.75
N ASP A 73 9.52 6.82 24.89
CA ASP A 73 8.97 7.73 25.89
C ASP A 73 9.41 9.17 25.59
N ILE A 74 8.48 10.12 25.63
CA ILE A 74 8.76 11.55 25.39
C ILE A 74 9.63 12.13 26.52
N ASP A 75 9.49 11.58 27.73
CA ASP A 75 10.21 12.07 28.91
C ASP A 75 11.65 11.51 28.97
N ASP A 76 11.97 10.48 28.18
CA ASP A 76 13.34 9.94 28.06
C ASP A 76 14.30 10.99 27.45
N PRO A 77 15.38 11.38 28.15
CA PRO A 77 16.41 12.27 27.60
C PRO A 77 17.04 11.77 26.29
N GLN A 78 17.04 10.47 26.04
CA GLN A 78 17.58 9.87 24.81
C GLN A 78 16.58 9.83 23.65
N MET A 79 15.32 10.20 23.88
CA MET A 79 14.28 10.16 22.85
C MET A 79 14.67 10.90 21.55
N PRO A 80 15.25 12.12 21.59
CA PRO A 80 15.65 12.83 20.35
C PRO A 80 16.66 12.03 19.53
N TYR A 81 17.58 11.31 20.19
CA TYR A 81 18.57 10.45 19.54
C TYR A 81 17.93 9.18 18.99
N GLN A 82 17.01 8.57 19.73
CA GLN A 82 16.27 7.38 19.28
C GLN A 82 15.44 7.68 18.02
N VAL A 83 14.75 8.83 17.98
CA VAL A 83 14.03 9.30 16.78
C VAL A 83 14.99 9.46 15.60
N PHE A 84 16.15 10.07 15.82
CA PHE A 84 17.18 10.21 14.79
C PHE A 84 17.63 8.84 14.26
N SER A 85 17.93 7.91 15.15
CA SER A 85 18.35 6.54 14.81
C SER A 85 17.30 5.82 13.96
N VAL A 86 16.03 5.86 14.35
CA VAL A 86 14.93 5.23 13.60
C VAL A 86 14.81 5.83 12.19
N LEU A 87 14.77 7.16 12.08
CA LEU A 87 14.69 7.84 10.78
C LEU A 87 15.92 7.56 9.90
N LYS A 88 17.10 7.48 10.51
CA LYS A 88 18.35 7.14 9.84
C LYS A 88 18.34 5.73 9.28
N ILE A 89 17.86 4.73 10.05
CA ILE A 89 17.71 3.35 9.59
C ILE A 89 16.78 3.29 8.37
N VAL A 90 15.65 4.01 8.42
CA VAL A 90 14.72 4.06 7.28
C VAL A 90 15.37 4.70 6.05
N LEU A 91 16.08 5.81 6.19
CA LEU A 91 16.79 6.42 5.06
C LEU A 91 17.83 5.49 4.43
N VAL A 92 18.57 4.74 5.24
CA VAL A 92 19.56 3.75 4.76
C VAL A 92 18.87 2.57 4.07
N HIS A 93 17.66 2.21 4.50
CA HIS A 93 16.85 1.19 3.84
C HIS A 93 16.30 1.66 2.48
N LEU A 94 15.98 2.95 2.34
CA LEU A 94 15.55 3.55 1.08
C LEU A 94 16.72 3.69 0.09
N ASP A 95 17.87 4.12 0.57
CA ASP A 95 19.12 4.15 -0.20
C ASP A 95 20.32 4.04 0.76
N SER A 96 21.12 3.00 0.53
CA SER A 96 22.32 2.72 1.32
C SER A 96 23.35 3.86 1.32
N HIS A 97 23.35 4.72 0.30
CA HIS A 97 24.26 5.87 0.21
C HIS A 97 24.01 6.91 1.32
N HIS A 98 22.81 6.92 1.93
CA HIS A 98 22.50 7.83 3.03
C HIS A 98 23.19 7.49 4.35
N ARG A 99 23.94 6.37 4.44
CA ARG A 99 24.59 5.93 5.68
C ARG A 99 25.59 6.95 6.21
N SER A 100 26.29 7.68 5.35
CA SER A 100 27.27 8.71 5.73
C SER A 100 26.68 10.10 6.01
N LEU A 101 25.38 10.33 5.80
CA LEU A 101 24.79 11.67 5.92
C LEU A 101 24.49 12.08 7.37
N HIS A 102 24.97 13.24 7.79
CA HIS A 102 24.69 13.81 9.13
C HIS A 102 24.30 15.28 9.02
N GLY A 103 23.74 15.84 10.09
CA GLY A 103 23.39 17.26 10.17
C GLY A 103 22.42 17.71 9.08
N ALA A 104 22.72 18.84 8.44
CA ALA A 104 21.89 19.42 7.38
C ALA A 104 21.69 18.49 6.17
N ALA A 105 22.68 17.65 5.84
CA ALA A 105 22.55 16.71 4.72
C ALA A 105 21.52 15.60 5.00
N PHE A 106 21.37 15.22 6.27
CA PHE A 106 20.33 14.29 6.70
C PHE A 106 18.93 14.90 6.54
N LEU A 107 18.72 16.17 6.94
CA LEU A 107 17.43 16.85 6.74
C LEU A 107 17.06 16.97 5.27
N ARG A 108 18.02 17.31 4.40
CA ARG A 108 17.79 17.35 2.94
C ARG A 108 17.39 15.98 2.40
N ALA A 109 17.99 14.90 2.90
CA ALA A 109 17.59 13.55 2.51
C ALA A 109 16.15 13.25 2.95
N LEU A 110 15.74 13.62 4.17
CA LEU A 110 14.34 13.49 4.60
C LEU A 110 13.38 14.29 3.71
N GLU A 111 13.75 15.53 3.34
CA GLU A 111 12.96 16.36 2.43
C GLU A 111 12.85 15.73 1.03
N HIS A 112 13.91 15.11 0.55
CA HIS A 112 13.93 14.45 -0.76
C HIS A 112 12.88 13.35 -0.90
N TYR A 113 12.57 12.65 0.20
CA TYR A 113 11.52 11.62 0.26
C TYR A 113 10.15 12.13 0.72
N THR A 114 10.01 13.42 1.02
CA THR A 114 8.69 14.03 1.24
C THR A 114 8.00 14.41 -0.06
N SER A 115 6.66 14.40 -0.05
CA SER A 115 5.89 15.06 -1.09
C SER A 115 6.18 16.56 -1.06
N SER A 116 6.26 17.22 -2.22
CA SER A 116 6.53 18.65 -2.33
C SER A 116 5.47 19.53 -1.64
N THR A 117 4.30 18.97 -1.31
CA THR A 117 3.23 19.63 -0.55
C THR A 117 3.35 19.47 0.96
N ASP A 118 4.20 18.55 1.44
CA ASP A 118 4.34 18.23 2.85
C ASP A 118 5.45 19.08 3.49
N LYS A 119 5.09 19.80 4.57
CA LYS A 119 6.01 20.66 5.33
C LYS A 119 6.53 19.98 6.60
N VAL A 120 6.24 18.69 6.81
CA VAL A 120 6.59 17.95 8.04
C VAL A 120 8.06 18.11 8.44
N VAL A 121 9.01 18.00 7.51
CA VAL A 121 10.44 18.13 7.83
C VAL A 121 10.80 19.56 8.27
N LYS A 122 10.16 20.57 7.67
CA LYS A 122 10.34 21.98 8.04
C LYS A 122 9.70 22.34 9.38
N SER A 123 8.75 21.53 9.85
CA SER A 123 8.09 21.67 11.14
C SER A 123 8.84 20.96 12.28
N MET A 124 9.90 20.20 11.99
CA MET A 124 10.74 19.62 13.04
C MET A 124 11.46 20.73 13.83
N PRO A 125 11.70 20.56 15.13
CA PRO A 125 12.46 21.53 15.92
C PRO A 125 13.84 21.78 15.30
N LYS A 126 14.20 23.06 15.14
CA LYS A 126 15.46 23.44 14.48
C LYS A 126 16.68 23.00 15.27
N ASP A 127 16.55 23.06 16.60
CA ASP A 127 17.61 22.77 17.55
C ASP A 127 17.74 21.26 17.81
N TRP A 128 16.91 20.43 17.17
CA TRP A 128 16.94 18.99 17.35
C TRP A 128 18.29 18.37 16.98
N LEU A 129 18.85 18.69 15.81
CA LEU A 129 20.13 18.10 15.44
C LEU A 129 21.29 18.67 16.25
N GLU A 130 21.14 19.89 16.77
CA GLU A 130 22.12 20.50 17.65
C GLU A 130 22.11 19.85 19.04
N SER A 131 20.93 19.52 19.59
CA SER A 131 20.79 18.81 20.87
C SER A 131 21.40 17.41 20.88
N LEU A 132 21.57 16.78 19.71
CA LEU A 132 22.27 15.49 19.59
C LEU A 132 23.80 15.60 19.74
N ILE A 133 24.35 16.78 19.46
CA ILE A 133 25.80 17.01 19.43
C ILE A 133 26.22 17.78 20.67
N ASN A 134 25.41 18.75 21.10
CA ASN A 134 25.67 19.62 22.21
C ASN A 134 24.75 19.31 23.41
N PRO A 135 25.28 18.75 24.52
CA PRO A 135 24.48 18.42 25.69
C PRO A 135 23.91 19.65 26.42
N THR A 136 24.35 20.87 26.09
CA THR A 136 23.79 22.09 26.69
C THR A 136 22.47 22.53 26.04
N VAL A 137 22.17 22.01 24.85
CA VAL A 137 20.93 22.33 24.12
C VAL A 137 19.96 21.19 24.36
N GLU A 138 18.94 21.41 25.19
CA GLU A 138 17.92 20.42 25.48
C GLU A 138 16.58 20.83 24.85
N LEU A 139 15.90 19.86 24.22
CA LEU A 139 14.55 20.07 23.71
C LEU A 139 13.54 20.04 24.86
N CYS A 140 12.67 21.04 24.91
CA CYS A 140 11.57 21.05 25.88
C CYS A 140 10.52 19.98 25.53
N GLN A 141 9.63 19.67 26.47
CA GLN A 141 8.63 18.61 26.29
C GLN A 141 7.71 18.87 25.08
N GLU A 142 7.37 20.13 24.80
CA GLU A 142 6.57 20.51 23.63
C GLU A 142 7.31 20.22 22.32
N GLU A 143 8.59 20.60 22.23
CA GLU A 143 9.42 20.35 21.05
C GLU A 143 9.63 18.86 20.81
N ARG A 144 9.81 18.09 21.90
CA ARG A 144 9.90 16.64 21.87
C ARG A 144 8.61 16.01 21.31
N ALA A 145 7.44 16.49 21.74
CA ALA A 145 6.16 16.03 21.21
C ALA A 145 5.98 16.40 19.72
N VAL A 146 6.39 17.61 19.32
CA VAL A 146 6.37 18.04 17.91
C VAL A 146 7.29 17.17 17.06
N LEU A 147 8.50 16.87 17.54
CA LEU A 147 9.45 15.99 16.87
C LEU A 147 8.86 14.59 16.67
N MET A 148 8.29 14.01 17.72
CA MET A 148 7.65 12.69 17.67
C MET A 148 6.52 12.65 16.63
N ASN A 149 5.66 13.66 16.62
CA ASN A 149 4.55 13.75 15.68
C ASN A 149 5.05 13.93 14.24
N CYS A 150 6.03 14.82 14.03
CA CYS A 150 6.62 15.03 12.70
C CYS A 150 7.31 13.76 12.19
N ALA A 151 8.09 13.07 13.02
CA ALA A 151 8.73 11.80 12.66
C ALA A 151 7.69 10.73 12.29
N THR A 152 6.62 10.62 13.08
CA THR A 152 5.51 9.68 12.81
C THR A 152 4.81 10.01 11.49
N LEU A 153 4.51 11.29 11.24
CA LEU A 153 3.86 11.75 10.01
C LEU A 153 4.77 11.49 8.80
N TRP A 154 6.07 11.75 8.92
CA TRP A 154 7.04 11.48 7.87
C TRP A 154 7.10 9.97 7.56
N LEU A 155 7.21 9.10 8.57
CA LEU A 155 7.20 7.64 8.36
C LEU A 155 5.92 7.14 7.68
N LYS A 156 4.76 7.75 7.97
CA LYS A 156 3.50 7.39 7.32
C LYS A 156 3.41 7.86 5.86
N ARG A 157 4.02 9.00 5.53
CA ARG A 157 3.78 9.72 4.26
C ARG A 157 4.95 9.73 3.29
N HIS A 158 6.16 9.39 3.72
CA HIS A 158 7.33 9.42 2.84
C HIS A 158 7.11 8.52 1.63
N GLN A 159 7.77 8.88 0.53
CA GLN A 159 7.74 8.13 -0.71
C GLN A 159 8.89 7.13 -0.74
N ASN A 160 8.69 5.96 -1.36
CA ASN A 160 9.77 4.99 -1.56
C ASN A 160 10.75 5.42 -2.66
N LYS A 161 10.31 6.33 -3.52
CA LYS A 161 11.12 6.93 -4.56
C LYS A 161 11.35 8.38 -4.19
N PRO A 162 12.55 8.91 -4.44
CA PRO A 162 12.79 10.32 -4.24
C PRO A 162 11.83 11.16 -5.09
N SER A 163 11.42 12.31 -4.55
CA SER A 163 10.71 13.30 -5.34
C SER A 163 11.62 13.73 -6.49
N VAL A 164 11.18 13.48 -7.72
CA VAL A 164 11.89 13.99 -8.90
C VAL A 164 11.72 15.49 -8.84
N SER A 165 12.79 16.20 -8.45
CA SER A 165 12.87 17.64 -8.57
C SER A 165 12.69 17.98 -10.04
N ARG A 166 11.47 18.41 -10.40
CA ARG A 166 11.14 18.84 -11.75
C ARG A 166 11.76 20.23 -11.93
N GLY A 167 13.07 20.29 -12.18
CA GLY A 167 13.79 21.53 -12.40
C GLY A 167 15.30 21.30 -12.42
N GLY A 168 15.89 21.45 -13.61
CA GLY A 168 17.34 21.40 -13.82
C GLY A 168 17.77 21.00 -15.24
N TYR A 169 17.06 21.46 -16.27
CA TYR A 169 17.72 21.73 -17.56
C TYR A 169 17.91 23.25 -17.58
N GLU A 170 19.09 23.68 -17.17
CA GLU A 170 19.71 24.94 -17.61
C GLU A 170 20.95 24.58 -18.41
#